data_AF-A0A1Y2SB39-F1
#
_entry.id   AF-A0A1Y2SB39-F1
#
_cell.length_a   1.000
_cell.length_b   1.000
_cell.length_c   1.000
_cell.angle_alpha   90.00
_cell.angle_beta   90.00
_cell.angle_gamma   90.00
#
_symmetry.space_group_name_H-M   'P 1'
#
loop_
_entity.id
_entity.type
_entity.pdbx_description
1 polymer ?
#
loop_
_entity_poly.entity_id
_entity_poly.type
_entity_poly.pdbx_seq_one_letter_code
_entity_poly.pdbx_strand_id
1 'polypeptide(L)'
;MSSVITLDFEKWKAQQTAAGQPVVLDEFVFANVPNLDPSKEFSRSEKLPAQNQIVHRQSVNKTGLASENAVAYSVTLGTEVGNFDFNWIGLLNKASGVIGMITHAPTQKKIRTANGLQGNVLTRSFLLEFDGAATETAITTTAETWQIDFTARLSGIDEMQRLMNTDSYGEAAFFGDGFAVVRQGEQYRVKKGLAYVGGLRGMLEFDQTLNAMRNTRVYADFSHQGNLVSQWKTVVKITAANELKNYVDAVGYPHYVFAIARIDGNGNVTDLRSKGTFSDRDIVNIQQELGRIKQDYATQKALKDGLDGKQPKGDYATNTVVNNANDNANSRLEKAKNGADILNKAEFIDNLGLKATVEKAMRAVPHSRRINGKWLTSDISLGAGDVDAVSASKGGTFQGDIRLSKGAFIGEQRADLVLSSLGTAKSRLSLNLWGSSSRVSVLECRDDEGGMWYVQRLTNGAVQLAVEGEILPSNYGNFDARYGSKNTANSVRNGWWKCGDTGLMFQWGYTETELGESSETVTFPAEFPRQCFGGVASPTYDKNHVGVSSAYFFNLNDGKRAIITADQSANSEGVKAFIFWWAMGI
;
A
#
# COMPACT_ATOMS: atom_id res chain seq x y z
N MET A 1 24.55 -0.53 9.14
CA MET A 1 24.99 -0.54 10.56
C MET A 1 23.75 -0.85 11.38
N SER A 2 23.74 -1.96 12.11
CA SER A 2 22.63 -2.29 13.00
C SER A 2 22.66 -1.35 14.22
N SER A 3 21.49 -1.02 14.73
CA SER A 3 21.31 -0.07 15.82
C SER A 3 20.12 -0.50 16.65
N VAL A 4 20.07 -0.08 17.91
CA VAL A 4 19.00 -0.53 18.83
C VAL A 4 18.46 0.62 19.67
N ILE A 5 17.15 0.58 19.89
CA ILE A 5 16.43 1.46 20.81
C ILE A 5 16.62 0.94 22.24
N THR A 6 17.06 1.83 23.14
CA THR A 6 17.34 1.42 24.52
C THR A 6 16.06 1.30 25.37
N LEU A 7 16.12 0.51 26.44
CA LEU A 7 15.04 0.41 27.42
C LEU A 7 14.83 1.69 28.22
N ASP A 8 15.89 2.49 28.40
CA ASP A 8 15.80 3.78 29.10
C ASP A 8 14.98 4.77 28.27
N PHE A 9 15.13 4.74 26.94
CA PHE A 9 14.31 5.53 26.03
C PHE A 9 12.84 5.15 26.09
N GLU A 10 12.50 3.86 26.02
CA GLU A 10 11.10 3.43 26.07
C GLU A 10 10.38 3.91 27.33
N LYS A 11 11.06 3.81 28.48
CA LYS A 11 10.54 4.29 29.77
C LYS A 11 10.37 5.81 29.79
N TRP A 12 11.40 6.54 29.34
CA TRP A 12 11.36 8.00 29.30
C TRP A 12 10.32 8.53 28.32
N LYS A 13 10.19 7.92 27.14
CA LYS A 13 9.17 8.20 26.13
C LYS A 13 7.77 8.07 26.73
N ALA A 14 7.48 6.97 27.42
CA ALA A 14 6.19 6.78 28.09
C ALA A 14 5.89 7.87 29.13
N GLN A 15 6.91 8.36 29.84
CA GLN A 15 6.78 9.49 30.78
C GLN A 15 6.49 10.81 30.05
N GLN A 16 7.20 11.09 28.94
CA GLN A 16 6.96 12.29 28.12
C GLN A 16 5.53 12.29 27.55
N THR A 17 5.08 11.16 27.00
CA THR A 17 3.71 10.99 26.49
C THR A 17 2.67 11.21 27.59
N ALA A 18 2.87 10.64 28.79
CA ALA A 18 1.98 10.85 29.92
C ALA A 18 1.95 12.30 30.41
N ALA A 19 3.06 13.04 30.26
CA ALA A 19 3.18 14.45 30.61
C ALA A 19 2.75 15.43 29.50
N GLY A 20 2.35 14.92 28.32
CA GLY A 20 2.03 15.75 27.15
C GLY A 20 3.24 16.54 26.62
N GLN A 21 4.46 16.05 26.86
CA GLN A 21 5.71 16.68 26.43
C GLN A 21 6.24 16.01 25.17
N PRO A 22 6.93 16.76 24.27
CA PRO A 22 7.53 16.17 23.09
C PRO A 22 8.71 15.27 23.44
N VAL A 23 8.90 14.24 22.63
CA VAL A 23 10.04 13.31 22.67
C VAL A 23 11.16 13.93 21.84
N VAL A 24 12.07 14.63 22.53
CA VAL A 24 13.19 15.32 21.89
C VAL A 24 14.48 14.52 22.03
N LEU A 25 15.15 14.22 20.92
CA LEU A 25 16.52 13.73 20.89
C LEU A 25 17.35 14.72 20.07
N ASP A 26 18.33 15.36 20.69
CA ASP A 26 18.99 16.56 20.20
C ASP A 26 20.53 16.50 20.26
N GLU A 27 21.12 15.41 20.74
CA GLU A 27 22.56 15.24 20.82
C GLU A 27 23.03 13.86 20.33
N PHE A 28 24.03 13.87 19.43
CA PHE A 28 24.86 12.71 19.12
C PHE A 28 26.11 12.69 19.98
N VAL A 29 26.46 11.51 20.49
CA VAL A 29 27.67 11.25 21.28
C VAL A 29 28.50 10.19 20.60
N PHE A 30 29.81 10.44 20.49
CA PHE A 30 30.80 9.53 19.92
C PHE A 30 31.78 9.12 21.01
N ALA A 31 32.06 7.82 21.11
CA ALA A 31 32.98 7.27 22.10
C ALA A 31 33.90 6.20 21.51
N ASN A 32 35.06 6.04 22.15
CA ASN A 32 36.02 4.99 21.89
C ASN A 32 36.04 4.00 23.07
N VAL A 33 35.26 2.93 22.94
CA VAL A 33 35.09 1.92 23.98
C VAL A 33 36.12 0.80 23.75
N PRO A 34 37.04 0.54 24.70
CA PRO A 34 38.04 -0.52 24.56
C PRO A 34 37.41 -1.91 24.40
N ASN A 35 37.97 -2.73 23.50
CA ASN A 35 37.53 -4.11 23.26
C ASN A 35 36.05 -4.27 22.87
N LEU A 36 35.44 -3.22 22.30
CA LEU A 36 34.09 -3.30 21.75
C LEU A 36 34.09 -4.22 20.52
N ASP A 37 33.26 -5.26 20.55
CA ASP A 37 33.09 -6.20 19.46
C ASP A 37 31.83 -5.84 18.66
N PRO A 38 31.97 -5.23 17.45
CA PRO A 38 30.83 -4.78 16.67
C PRO A 38 30.04 -5.93 16.04
N SER A 39 30.48 -7.18 16.17
CA SER A 39 29.78 -8.37 15.67
C SER A 39 28.81 -8.98 16.68
N LYS A 40 28.88 -8.58 17.95
CA LYS A 40 27.96 -9.05 19.00
C LYS A 40 26.63 -8.30 18.95
N GLU A 41 25.57 -8.98 19.41
CA GLU A 41 24.25 -8.34 19.54
C GLU A 41 24.27 -7.17 20.53
N PHE A 42 23.49 -6.14 20.21
CA PHE A 42 23.37 -4.94 21.03
C PHE A 42 22.59 -5.23 22.32
N SER A 43 23.13 -4.78 23.45
CA SER A 43 22.37 -4.76 24.69
C SER A 43 21.45 -3.54 24.75
N ARG A 44 20.14 -3.76 24.83
CA ARG A 44 19.15 -2.68 24.98
C ARG A 44 19.24 -1.94 26.32
N SER A 45 19.97 -2.48 27.28
CA SER A 45 20.21 -1.87 28.60
C SER A 45 21.59 -1.21 28.71
N GLU A 46 22.32 -1.09 27.59
CA GLU A 46 23.65 -0.47 27.57
C GLU A 46 23.58 0.98 28.06
N LYS A 47 24.56 1.35 28.89
CA LYS A 47 24.66 2.67 29.49
C LYS A 47 25.61 3.55 28.69
N LEU A 48 25.52 4.86 28.94
CA LEU A 48 26.41 5.82 28.32
C LEU A 48 27.87 5.44 28.67
N PRO A 49 28.79 5.40 27.70
CA PRO A 49 30.20 5.17 27.97
C PRO A 49 30.76 6.13 29.01
N ALA A 50 31.81 5.69 29.72
CA ALA A 50 32.44 6.51 30.75
C ALA A 50 32.97 7.83 30.14
N GLN A 51 32.98 8.90 30.93
CA GLN A 51 33.31 10.25 30.41
C GLN A 51 34.69 10.33 29.73
N ASN A 52 35.65 9.50 30.16
CA ASN A 52 36.99 9.42 29.55
C ASN A 52 37.03 8.66 28.21
N GLN A 53 35.96 7.96 27.84
CA GLN A 53 35.80 7.26 26.56
C GLN A 53 35.05 8.11 25.54
N ILE A 54 34.32 9.14 25.98
CA ILE A 54 33.58 10.04 25.10
C ILE A 54 34.55 11.01 24.43
N VAL A 55 34.63 10.95 23.10
CA VAL A 55 35.59 11.71 22.30
C VAL A 55 34.96 12.93 21.62
N HIS A 56 33.65 12.91 21.36
CA HIS A 56 32.95 14.04 20.74
C HIS A 56 31.46 14.05 21.08
N ARG A 57 30.88 15.24 21.15
CA ARG A 57 29.43 15.47 21.27
C ARG A 57 29.01 16.55 20.30
N GLN A 58 27.86 16.38 19.65
CA GLN A 58 27.37 17.35 18.69
C GLN A 58 25.84 17.34 18.65
N SER A 59 25.24 18.52 18.49
CA SER A 59 23.80 18.63 18.28
C SER A 59 23.38 17.91 16.99
N VAL A 60 22.16 17.37 16.98
CA VAL A 60 21.53 16.86 15.76
C VAL A 60 21.52 17.97 14.71
N ASN A 61 22.06 17.67 13.53
CA ASN A 61 22.13 18.63 12.42
C ASN A 61 20.82 18.68 11.63
N LYS A 62 20.17 17.53 11.46
CA LYS A 62 18.96 17.42 10.65
C LYS A 62 18.08 16.29 11.17
N THR A 63 16.77 16.52 11.13
CA THR A 63 15.75 15.51 11.38
C THR A 63 14.92 15.31 10.11
N GLY A 64 14.28 14.16 10.00
CA GLY A 64 13.44 13.85 8.84
C GLY A 64 12.39 12.79 9.15
N LEU A 65 11.20 12.94 8.59
CA LEU A 65 10.11 11.99 8.68
C LEU A 65 10.30 10.87 7.63
N ALA A 66 10.45 9.63 8.08
CA ALA A 66 10.51 8.46 7.19
C ALA A 66 9.13 7.81 7.02
N SER A 67 8.34 7.73 8.09
CA SER A 67 6.94 7.33 8.11
C SER A 67 6.24 7.86 9.38
N GLU A 68 4.92 7.69 9.52
CA GLU A 68 4.19 8.07 10.75
C GLU A 68 4.81 7.47 12.03
N ASN A 69 5.43 6.30 11.91
CA ASN A 69 6.06 5.55 13.00
C ASN A 69 7.60 5.56 12.95
N ALA A 70 8.23 6.33 12.05
CA ALA A 70 9.69 6.35 11.95
C ALA A 70 10.25 7.73 11.58
N VAL A 71 11.25 8.18 12.33
CA VAL A 71 11.94 9.47 12.12
C VAL A 71 13.45 9.27 12.10
N ALA A 72 14.12 9.99 11.21
CA ALA A 72 15.57 9.99 11.05
C ALA A 72 16.19 11.17 11.80
N TYR A 73 17.32 10.92 12.46
CA TYR A 73 18.20 11.92 13.06
C TYR A 73 19.57 11.82 12.42
N SER A 74 20.14 12.94 12.01
CA SER A 74 21.43 12.96 11.32
C SER A 74 22.39 13.98 11.91
N VAL A 75 23.67 13.65 11.85
CA VAL A 75 24.80 14.50 12.24
C VAL A 75 25.88 14.47 11.16
N THR A 76 26.46 15.63 10.85
CA THR A 76 27.59 15.80 9.94
C THR A 76 28.76 16.40 10.71
N LEU A 77 29.83 15.63 10.83
CA LEU A 77 31.11 16.07 11.38
C LEU A 77 31.95 16.63 10.24
N GLY A 78 32.07 17.96 10.16
CA GLY A 78 32.83 18.65 9.12
C GLY A 78 34.34 18.46 9.25
N THR A 79 35.11 18.97 8.29
CA THR A 79 36.58 18.82 8.26
C THR A 79 37.30 19.60 9.36
N GLU A 80 36.62 20.53 10.01
CA GLU A 80 37.08 21.34 11.14
C GLU A 80 37.03 20.60 12.49
N VAL A 81 36.24 19.53 12.57
CA VAL A 81 36.06 18.72 13.79
C VAL A 81 37.30 17.86 14.05
N GLY A 82 37.75 17.85 15.31
CA GLY A 82 39.03 17.33 15.82
C GLY A 82 39.38 15.87 15.45
N ASN A 83 40.64 15.51 15.73
CA ASN A 83 41.15 14.16 15.52
C ASN A 83 40.72 13.23 16.65
N PHE A 84 40.01 12.16 16.33
CA PHE A 84 39.68 11.12 17.30
C PHE A 84 39.32 9.80 16.61
N ASP A 85 39.53 8.71 17.34
CA ASP A 85 39.04 7.39 16.97
C ASP A 85 37.74 7.11 17.75
N PHE A 86 36.77 6.45 17.14
CA PHE A 86 35.51 6.09 17.79
C PHE A 86 34.97 4.77 17.24
N ASN A 87 34.24 4.04 18.06
CA ASN A 87 33.59 2.77 17.70
C ASN A 87 32.16 2.65 18.27
N TRP A 88 31.71 3.67 19.00
CA TRP A 88 30.39 3.75 19.60
C TRP A 88 29.74 5.09 19.26
N ILE A 89 28.45 5.06 18.90
CA ILE A 89 27.66 6.25 18.62
C ILE A 89 26.31 6.12 19.32
N GLY A 90 25.87 7.18 20.01
CA GLY A 90 24.56 7.24 20.65
C GLY A 90 23.80 8.50 20.25
N LEU A 91 22.48 8.39 20.19
CA LEU A 91 21.54 9.50 20.04
C LEU A 91 20.79 9.69 21.37
N LEU A 92 20.79 10.92 21.90
CA LEU A 92 20.32 11.22 23.25
C LEU A 92 19.44 12.45 23.31
N ASN A 93 18.67 12.54 24.39
CA ASN A 93 18.15 13.79 24.90
C ASN A 93 19.21 14.45 25.80
N LYS A 94 19.69 15.64 25.43
CA LYS A 94 20.75 16.36 26.12
C LYS A 94 20.37 16.79 27.54
N ALA A 95 19.12 17.19 27.74
CA ALA A 95 18.65 17.72 29.02
C ALA A 95 18.54 16.63 30.11
N SER A 96 17.99 15.48 29.75
CA SER A 96 17.78 14.34 30.67
C SER A 96 18.95 13.35 30.70
N GLY A 97 19.79 13.34 29.66
CA GLY A 97 20.85 12.34 29.47
C GLY A 97 20.34 10.96 29.02
N VAL A 98 19.04 10.84 28.70
CA VAL A 98 18.46 9.57 28.24
C VAL A 98 18.98 9.21 26.86
N ILE A 99 19.41 7.96 26.70
CA ILE A 99 19.89 7.42 25.43
C ILE A 99 18.71 6.90 24.64
N GLY A 100 18.40 7.54 23.52
CA GLY A 100 17.40 7.07 22.57
C GLY A 100 17.81 5.75 21.93
N MET A 101 18.97 5.78 21.27
CA MET A 101 19.38 4.72 20.35
C MET A 101 20.91 4.65 20.29
N ILE A 102 21.44 3.46 20.03
CA ILE A 102 22.89 3.21 19.98
C ILE A 102 23.27 2.41 18.73
N THR A 103 24.50 2.59 18.26
CA THR A 103 25.14 1.72 17.27
C THR A 103 26.62 1.56 17.60
N HIS A 104 27.16 0.42 17.20
CA HIS A 104 28.57 0.06 17.30
C HIS A 104 29.11 -0.10 15.89
N ALA A 105 30.37 0.26 15.71
CA ALA A 105 31.06 0.10 14.45
C ALA A 105 32.50 -0.35 14.70
N PRO A 106 33.16 -0.99 13.73
CA PRO A 106 34.62 -1.11 13.76
C PRO A 106 35.26 0.27 13.95
N THR A 107 36.39 0.36 14.67
CA THR A 107 37.03 1.65 15.00
C THR A 107 37.23 2.52 13.76
N GLN A 108 36.66 3.72 13.80
CA GLN A 108 36.68 4.70 12.73
C GLN A 108 37.49 5.91 13.15
N LYS A 109 38.11 6.58 12.18
CA LYS A 109 38.92 7.77 12.42
C LYS A 109 38.23 9.02 11.91
N LYS A 110 38.09 10.02 12.78
CA LYS A 110 37.83 11.41 12.38
C LYS A 110 39.17 12.14 12.30
N ILE A 111 39.41 12.79 11.18
CA ILE A 111 40.63 13.57 10.90
C ILE A 111 40.20 15.00 10.59
N ARG A 112 40.82 15.94 11.30
CA ARG A 112 40.68 17.38 11.13
C ARG A 112 41.64 17.86 10.05
N THR A 113 41.20 18.82 9.24
CA THR A 113 42.09 19.57 8.36
C THR A 113 43.00 20.47 9.21
N ALA A 114 44.29 20.14 9.26
CA ALA A 114 45.31 20.91 9.96
C ALA A 114 46.69 20.61 9.37
N ASN A 115 47.61 21.60 9.40
CA ASN A 115 49.01 21.44 9.01
C ASN A 115 49.22 20.83 7.60
N GLY A 116 48.38 21.20 6.63
CA GLY A 116 48.45 20.70 5.26
C GLY A 116 47.89 19.30 5.03
N LEU A 117 47.40 18.60 6.08
CA LEU A 117 46.69 17.34 5.95
C LEU A 117 45.19 17.61 5.74
N GLN A 118 44.62 17.04 4.68
CA GLN A 118 43.18 17.14 4.40
C GLN A 118 42.39 16.27 5.38
N GLY A 119 41.43 16.88 6.07
CA GLY A 119 40.50 16.16 6.95
C GLY A 119 39.36 15.46 6.19
N ASN A 120 38.62 14.61 6.89
CA ASN A 120 37.45 13.92 6.36
C ASN A 120 36.13 14.52 6.90
N VAL A 121 35.05 14.35 6.14
CA VAL A 121 33.68 14.62 6.57
C VAL A 121 33.00 13.30 6.87
N LEU A 122 32.31 13.19 8.00
CA LEU A 122 31.55 11.99 8.36
C LEU A 122 30.09 12.37 8.61
N THR A 123 29.17 11.74 7.88
CA THR A 123 27.73 11.87 8.10
C THR A 123 27.17 10.58 8.69
N ARG A 124 26.38 10.68 9.75
CA ARG A 124 25.72 9.54 10.42
C ARG A 124 24.23 9.83 10.55
N SER A 125 23.43 8.79 10.35
CA SER A 125 21.97 8.85 10.43
C SER A 125 21.46 7.68 11.25
N PHE A 126 20.57 7.94 12.20
CA PHE A 126 19.83 6.94 12.97
C PHE A 126 18.36 7.01 12.58
N LEU A 127 17.76 5.86 12.27
CA LEU A 127 16.33 5.73 12.01
C LEU A 127 15.64 5.20 13.27
N LEU A 128 14.92 6.08 13.97
CA LEU A 128 14.21 5.74 15.19
C LEU A 128 12.76 5.37 14.86
N GLU A 129 12.37 4.12 15.16
CA GLU A 129 11.06 3.56 14.81
C GLU A 129 10.25 3.17 16.06
N PHE A 130 9.06 3.76 16.22
CA PHE A 130 8.06 3.40 17.23
C PHE A 130 6.68 3.99 16.87
N ASP A 131 5.61 3.44 17.42
CA ASP A 131 4.24 3.89 17.13
C ASP A 131 4.03 5.38 17.44
N GLY A 132 3.57 6.13 16.46
CA GLY A 132 3.32 7.57 16.57
C GLY A 132 4.57 8.45 16.61
N ALA A 133 5.73 7.97 16.16
CA ALA A 133 7.00 8.71 16.21
C ALA A 133 6.92 10.11 15.63
N ALA A 134 6.22 10.31 14.52
CA ALA A 134 6.04 11.63 13.91
C ALA A 134 5.37 12.63 14.89
N THR A 135 4.31 12.17 15.53
CA THR A 135 3.50 12.97 16.47
C THR A 135 4.26 13.23 17.76
N GLU A 136 4.83 12.18 18.37
CA GLU A 136 5.51 12.30 19.66
C GLU A 136 6.80 13.12 19.56
N THR A 137 7.51 13.09 18.44
CA THR A 137 8.74 13.89 18.22
C THR A 137 8.49 15.24 17.55
N ALA A 138 7.27 15.49 17.07
CA ALA A 138 6.89 16.65 16.26
C ALA A 138 7.73 16.85 14.98
N ILE A 139 8.31 15.77 14.43
CA ILE A 139 9.07 15.81 13.17
C ILE A 139 8.12 15.50 12.00
N THR A 140 7.82 16.51 11.19
CA THR A 140 6.87 16.39 10.07
C THR A 140 7.51 16.56 8.69
N THR A 141 8.73 17.09 8.60
CA THR A 141 9.44 17.31 7.34
C THR A 141 10.02 16.01 6.83
N THR A 142 9.70 15.59 5.60
CA THR A 142 10.20 14.34 5.01
C THR A 142 11.73 14.23 5.05
N ALA A 143 12.22 13.05 5.42
CA ALA A 143 13.64 12.72 5.40
C ALA A 143 14.19 12.71 3.98
N GLU A 144 15.44 13.14 3.83
CA GLU A 144 16.16 13.00 2.56
C GLU A 144 16.61 11.56 2.36
N THR A 145 16.76 11.12 1.11
CA THR A 145 17.07 9.72 0.77
C THR A 145 18.36 9.21 1.42
N TRP A 146 19.37 10.05 1.61
CA TRP A 146 20.62 9.66 2.29
C TRP A 146 20.47 9.42 3.80
N GLN A 147 19.36 9.85 4.41
CA GLN A 147 19.09 9.67 5.83
C GLN A 147 18.48 8.30 6.15
N ILE A 148 17.94 7.61 5.15
CA ILE A 148 17.21 6.35 5.31
C ILE A 148 18.05 5.20 4.77
N ASP A 149 18.19 4.15 5.57
CA ASP A 149 18.78 2.88 5.13
C ASP A 149 17.68 2.00 4.50
N PHE A 150 17.68 1.88 3.17
CA PHE A 150 16.71 1.06 2.43
C PHE A 150 17.14 -0.40 2.24
N THR A 151 18.29 -0.81 2.78
CA THR A 151 18.90 -2.12 2.49
C THR A 151 17.95 -3.29 2.75
N ALA A 152 17.35 -3.33 3.94
CA ALA A 152 16.45 -4.43 4.34
C ALA A 152 15.16 -4.46 3.51
N ARG A 153 14.65 -3.29 3.12
CA ARG A 153 13.45 -3.21 2.27
C ARG A 153 13.73 -3.73 0.87
N LEU A 154 14.86 -3.33 0.28
CA LEU A 154 15.25 -3.76 -1.06
C LEU A 154 15.52 -5.27 -1.09
N SER A 155 16.27 -5.80 -0.12
CA SER A 155 16.51 -7.25 -0.03
C SER A 155 15.23 -8.05 0.21
N GLY A 156 14.28 -7.51 0.98
CA GLY A 156 12.96 -8.12 1.18
C GLY A 156 12.13 -8.18 -0.10
N ILE A 157 12.19 -7.14 -0.95
CA ILE A 157 11.53 -7.12 -2.26
C ILE A 157 12.14 -8.19 -3.19
N ASP A 158 13.46 -8.27 -3.24
CA ASP A 158 14.17 -9.27 -4.08
C ASP A 158 13.82 -10.70 -3.65
N GLU A 159 13.79 -10.97 -2.34
CA GLU A 159 13.42 -12.29 -1.80
C GLU A 159 11.94 -12.63 -2.03
N MET A 160 11.04 -11.65 -1.88
CA MET A 160 9.62 -11.82 -2.20
C MET A 160 9.43 -12.22 -3.67
N GLN A 161 10.13 -11.54 -4.60
CA GLN A 161 10.06 -11.87 -6.02
C GLN A 161 10.60 -13.28 -6.31
N ARG A 162 11.67 -13.70 -5.63
CA ARG A 162 12.22 -15.06 -5.75
C ARG A 162 11.20 -16.10 -5.30
N LEU A 163 10.56 -15.91 -4.14
CA LEU A 163 9.54 -16.82 -3.60
C LEU A 163 8.32 -16.92 -4.53
N MET A 164 7.80 -15.80 -5.03
CA MET A 164 6.69 -15.80 -6.00
C MET A 164 7.01 -16.61 -7.27
N ASN A 165 8.26 -16.53 -7.75
CA ASN A 165 8.70 -17.35 -8.87
C ASN A 165 8.82 -18.83 -8.47
N THR A 166 9.30 -19.14 -7.26
CA THR A 166 9.32 -20.53 -6.76
C THR A 166 7.91 -21.12 -6.70
N ASP A 167 6.91 -20.36 -6.25
CA ASP A 167 5.52 -20.83 -6.20
C ASP A 167 4.95 -21.11 -7.62
N SER A 168 5.38 -20.36 -8.63
CA SER A 168 4.89 -20.49 -10.00
C SER A 168 5.63 -21.56 -10.83
N TYR A 169 6.93 -21.74 -10.59
CA TYR A 169 7.84 -22.56 -11.43
C TYR A 169 8.41 -23.77 -10.70
N GLY A 170 8.22 -23.88 -9.38
CA GLY A 170 8.82 -24.88 -8.51
C GLY A 170 10.31 -24.64 -8.24
N GLU A 171 11.01 -25.69 -7.82
CA GLU A 171 12.46 -25.66 -7.53
C GLU A 171 13.30 -25.30 -8.78
N ALA A 172 12.88 -25.78 -9.95
CA ALA A 172 13.42 -25.36 -11.24
C ALA A 172 12.40 -25.54 -12.37
N ALA A 173 12.52 -24.72 -13.42
CA ALA A 173 11.74 -24.80 -14.65
C ALA A 173 12.58 -24.43 -15.88
N PHE A 174 12.52 -25.27 -16.91
CA PHE A 174 13.27 -25.11 -18.16
C PHE A 174 12.31 -25.05 -19.34
N PHE A 175 12.57 -24.16 -20.31
CA PHE A 175 11.68 -23.93 -21.44
C PHE A 175 12.32 -24.33 -22.76
N GLY A 176 11.53 -25.03 -23.60
CA GLY A 176 11.98 -25.58 -24.87
C GLY A 176 13.26 -26.40 -24.73
N ASP A 177 14.22 -26.15 -25.61
CA ASP A 177 15.53 -26.80 -25.59
C ASP A 177 16.54 -26.12 -24.67
N GLY A 178 16.15 -25.05 -23.95
CA GLY A 178 17.04 -24.32 -23.05
C GLY A 178 17.61 -25.22 -21.96
N PHE A 179 18.93 -25.14 -21.74
CA PHE A 179 19.71 -25.98 -20.83
C PHE A 179 19.72 -27.48 -21.15
N ALA A 180 19.19 -27.93 -22.30
CA ALA A 180 19.33 -29.32 -22.71
C ALA A 180 20.81 -29.67 -22.90
N VAL A 181 21.23 -30.83 -22.41
CA VAL A 181 22.59 -31.35 -22.62
C VAL A 181 22.57 -32.34 -23.78
N VAL A 182 23.32 -32.05 -24.84
CA VAL A 182 23.37 -32.86 -26.05
C VAL A 182 24.79 -33.38 -26.27
N ARG A 183 24.95 -34.69 -26.47
CA ARG A 183 26.24 -35.31 -26.76
C ARG A 183 26.56 -35.23 -28.26
N GLN A 184 27.80 -34.89 -28.60
CA GLN A 184 28.38 -34.93 -29.94
C GLN A 184 29.79 -35.56 -29.83
N GLY A 185 29.88 -36.88 -30.06
CA GLY A 185 31.13 -37.62 -29.81
C GLY A 185 31.52 -37.58 -28.32
N GLU A 186 32.71 -37.04 -28.03
CA GLU A 186 33.22 -36.83 -26.66
C GLU A 186 32.91 -35.43 -26.07
N GLN A 187 32.22 -34.58 -26.83
CA GLN A 187 31.79 -33.26 -26.39
C GLN A 187 30.32 -33.27 -25.97
N TYR A 188 30.00 -32.46 -24.96
CA TYR A 188 28.65 -32.26 -24.46
C TYR A 188 28.31 -30.78 -24.56
N ARG A 189 27.17 -30.46 -25.17
CA ARG A 189 26.74 -29.09 -25.40
C ARG A 189 25.50 -28.79 -24.59
N VAL A 190 25.60 -27.83 -23.67
CA VAL A 190 24.47 -27.26 -22.94
C VAL A 190 23.87 -26.14 -23.77
N LYS A 191 22.60 -26.29 -24.15
CA LYS A 191 21.93 -25.34 -25.05
C LYS A 191 21.57 -24.06 -24.32
N LYS A 192 21.75 -22.91 -24.98
CA LYS A 192 21.31 -21.59 -24.52
C LYS A 192 19.80 -21.57 -24.30
N GLY A 193 19.33 -20.74 -23.39
CA GLY A 193 17.90 -20.57 -23.16
C GLY A 193 17.56 -20.02 -21.78
N LEU A 194 16.26 -19.85 -21.57
CA LEU A 194 15.68 -19.33 -20.34
C LEU A 194 15.40 -20.49 -19.36
N ALA A 195 15.65 -20.25 -18.08
CA ALA A 195 15.18 -21.10 -17.01
C ALA A 195 14.90 -20.31 -15.74
N TYR A 196 14.21 -20.95 -14.79
CA TYR A 196 14.14 -20.55 -13.39
C TYR A 196 14.79 -21.63 -12.55
N VAL A 197 15.66 -21.25 -11.61
CA VAL A 197 16.27 -22.16 -10.63
C VAL A 197 16.25 -21.47 -9.27
N GLY A 198 15.70 -22.14 -8.25
CA GLY A 198 15.53 -21.56 -6.91
C GLY A 198 14.71 -20.27 -6.88
N GLY A 199 13.80 -20.07 -7.85
CA GLY A 199 13.02 -18.84 -8.02
C GLY A 199 13.75 -17.69 -8.74
N LEU A 200 15.03 -17.86 -9.07
CA LEU A 200 15.78 -16.87 -9.87
C LEU A 200 15.54 -17.10 -11.36
N ARG A 201 15.14 -16.05 -12.07
CA ARG A 201 15.04 -16.05 -13.55
C ARG A 201 16.42 -15.83 -14.15
N GLY A 202 16.89 -16.76 -14.98
CA GLY A 202 18.21 -16.68 -15.62
C GLY A 202 18.19 -17.06 -17.10
N MET A 203 18.99 -16.36 -17.90
CA MET A 203 19.20 -16.67 -19.32
C MET A 203 20.63 -17.18 -19.49
N LEU A 204 20.78 -18.38 -20.03
CA LEU A 204 22.06 -18.81 -20.60
C LEU A 204 22.13 -18.25 -22.02
N GLU A 205 22.97 -17.26 -22.26
CA GLU A 205 22.99 -16.49 -23.52
C GLU A 205 23.59 -17.26 -24.70
N PHE A 206 24.54 -18.16 -24.43
CA PHE A 206 25.28 -18.92 -25.43
C PHE A 206 25.34 -20.39 -25.06
N ASP A 207 25.38 -21.25 -26.08
CA ASP A 207 25.60 -22.69 -25.85
C ASP A 207 26.97 -22.89 -25.18
N GLN A 208 27.03 -23.73 -24.15
CA GLN A 208 28.29 -24.05 -23.47
C GLN A 208 28.76 -25.45 -23.81
N THR A 209 30.06 -25.59 -24.10
CA THR A 209 30.69 -26.88 -24.39
C THR A 209 31.44 -27.40 -23.17
N LEU A 210 31.19 -28.66 -22.85
CA LEU A 210 31.81 -29.44 -21.79
C LEU A 210 32.54 -30.62 -22.43
N ASN A 211 33.77 -30.91 -21.98
CA ASN A 211 34.61 -31.96 -22.56
C ASN A 211 34.75 -33.14 -21.60
N ALA A 212 34.83 -34.36 -22.14
CA ALA A 212 35.23 -35.57 -21.42
C ALA A 212 34.45 -35.86 -20.12
N MET A 213 33.12 -35.71 -20.15
CA MET A 213 32.25 -35.97 -19.00
C MET A 213 31.92 -37.47 -18.88
N ARG A 214 32.15 -38.07 -17.70
CA ARG A 214 31.77 -39.45 -17.36
C ARG A 214 31.39 -39.54 -15.88
N ASN A 215 30.40 -40.38 -15.56
CA ASN A 215 29.92 -40.64 -14.20
C ASN A 215 29.67 -39.35 -13.39
N THR A 216 29.03 -38.36 -14.00
CA THR A 216 28.85 -37.02 -13.43
C THR A 216 27.46 -36.46 -13.68
N ARG A 217 27.16 -35.31 -13.09
CA ARG A 217 25.96 -34.52 -13.38
C ARG A 217 26.35 -33.13 -13.83
N VAL A 218 25.51 -32.56 -14.68
CA VAL A 218 25.60 -31.17 -15.09
C VAL A 218 24.54 -30.40 -14.31
N TYR A 219 24.95 -29.30 -13.67
CA TYR A 219 24.10 -28.42 -12.89
C TYR A 219 23.99 -27.05 -13.56
N ALA A 220 22.76 -26.51 -13.56
CA ALA A 220 22.54 -25.07 -13.73
C ALA A 220 22.66 -24.41 -12.35
N ASP A 221 23.54 -23.44 -12.23
CA ASP A 221 23.89 -22.73 -11.00
C ASP A 221 23.56 -21.25 -11.17
N PHE A 222 22.56 -20.79 -10.42
CA PHE A 222 22.00 -19.46 -10.52
C PHE A 222 22.27 -18.68 -9.23
N SER A 223 22.77 -17.45 -9.37
CA SER A 223 23.01 -16.57 -8.25
C SER A 223 22.63 -15.14 -8.60
N HIS A 224 21.89 -14.48 -7.73
CA HIS A 224 21.53 -13.07 -7.91
C HIS A 224 22.67 -12.21 -7.37
N GLN A 225 23.39 -11.55 -8.27
CA GLN A 225 24.63 -10.84 -7.95
C GLN A 225 24.56 -9.41 -8.46
N GLY A 226 25.20 -8.50 -7.74
CA GLY A 226 25.31 -7.09 -8.09
C GLY A 226 26.33 -6.40 -7.19
N ASN A 227 26.59 -5.12 -7.45
CA ASN A 227 27.35 -4.28 -6.53
C ASN A 227 26.72 -2.89 -6.47
N LEU A 228 27.27 -1.99 -5.66
CA LEU A 228 26.73 -0.63 -5.46
C LEU A 228 26.57 0.17 -6.77
N VAL A 229 27.31 -0.17 -7.82
CA VAL A 229 27.32 0.56 -9.11
C VAL A 229 26.82 -0.28 -10.29
N SER A 230 26.44 -1.55 -10.08
CA SER A 230 25.95 -2.42 -11.14
C SER A 230 24.49 -2.78 -10.95
N GLN A 231 23.78 -2.98 -12.06
CA GLN A 231 22.48 -3.64 -12.00
C GLN A 231 22.65 -5.03 -11.38
N TRP A 232 21.81 -5.34 -10.40
CA TRP A 232 21.70 -6.69 -9.88
C TRP A 232 21.09 -7.59 -10.95
N LYS A 233 21.71 -8.73 -11.21
CA LYS A 233 21.26 -9.68 -12.23
C LYS A 233 21.53 -11.11 -11.81
N THR A 234 20.74 -12.04 -12.34
CA THR A 234 21.01 -13.47 -12.18
C THR A 234 22.21 -13.85 -13.05
N VAL A 235 23.29 -14.24 -12.41
CA VAL A 235 24.44 -14.89 -13.05
C VAL A 235 24.12 -16.38 -13.17
N VAL A 236 24.31 -16.91 -14.38
CA VAL A 236 24.09 -18.31 -14.71
C VAL A 236 25.42 -18.97 -15.01
N LYS A 237 25.73 -20.04 -14.29
CA LYS A 237 26.91 -20.86 -14.47
C LYS A 237 26.51 -22.31 -14.73
N ILE A 238 27.28 -23.01 -15.56
CA ILE A 238 27.16 -24.45 -15.74
C ILE A 238 28.30 -25.12 -14.97
N THR A 239 27.95 -26.02 -14.07
CA THR A 239 28.91 -26.70 -13.20
C THR A 239 28.75 -28.21 -13.35
N ALA A 240 29.86 -28.93 -13.55
CA ALA A 240 29.85 -30.39 -13.53
C ALA A 240 30.34 -30.90 -12.17
N ALA A 241 29.55 -31.75 -11.52
CA ALA A 241 29.85 -32.33 -10.22
C ALA A 241 29.04 -33.62 -10.03
N ASN A 242 29.49 -34.53 -9.17
CA ASN A 242 28.72 -35.73 -8.84
C ASN A 242 27.51 -35.39 -7.96
N GLU A 243 27.71 -34.44 -7.04
CA GLU A 243 26.68 -33.87 -6.18
C GLU A 243 26.99 -32.40 -5.95
N LEU A 244 25.98 -31.54 -6.08
CA LEU A 244 26.04 -30.12 -5.77
C LEU A 244 24.72 -29.72 -5.12
N LYS A 245 24.81 -29.00 -4.00
CA LYS A 245 23.67 -28.44 -3.26
C LYS A 245 23.76 -26.92 -3.28
N ASN A 246 22.66 -26.25 -2.95
CA ASN A 246 22.66 -24.80 -2.76
C ASN A 246 23.74 -24.40 -1.75
N TYR A 247 24.45 -23.31 -2.03
CA TYR A 247 25.58 -22.87 -1.22
C TYR A 247 25.68 -21.34 -1.20
N VAL A 248 26.52 -20.80 -0.33
CA VAL A 248 26.90 -19.39 -0.33
C VAL A 248 28.38 -19.32 -0.73
N ASP A 249 28.72 -18.48 -1.69
CA ASP A 249 30.11 -18.34 -2.13
C ASP A 249 30.97 -17.57 -1.10
N ALA A 250 32.28 -17.47 -1.36
CA ALA A 250 33.20 -16.78 -0.46
C ALA A 250 32.96 -15.26 -0.33
N VAL A 251 32.16 -14.68 -1.24
CA VAL A 251 31.82 -13.25 -1.26
C VAL A 251 30.45 -13.00 -0.61
N GLY A 252 29.72 -14.06 -0.25
CA GLY A 252 28.45 -14.00 0.44
C GLY A 252 27.22 -14.11 -0.47
N TYR A 253 27.38 -14.43 -1.76
CA TYR A 253 26.22 -14.61 -2.64
C TYR A 253 25.63 -16.00 -2.51
N PRO A 254 24.30 -16.13 -2.33
CA PRO A 254 23.64 -17.42 -2.39
C PRO A 254 23.58 -17.94 -3.83
N HIS A 255 23.79 -19.24 -3.97
CA HIS A 255 23.74 -20.01 -5.21
C HIS A 255 22.66 -21.08 -5.10
N TYR A 256 21.74 -21.08 -6.06
CA TYR A 256 20.69 -22.08 -6.21
C TYR A 256 21.02 -22.97 -7.40
N VAL A 257 21.09 -24.27 -7.18
CA VAL A 257 21.58 -25.23 -8.16
C VAL A 257 20.53 -26.29 -8.47
N PHE A 258 20.45 -26.69 -9.74
CA PHE A 258 19.57 -27.79 -10.14
C PHE A 258 20.26 -28.69 -11.17
N ALA A 259 20.17 -30.00 -10.98
CA ALA A 259 20.76 -30.97 -11.90
C ALA A 259 19.95 -31.00 -13.22
N ILE A 260 20.58 -30.61 -14.33
CA ILE A 260 19.94 -30.57 -15.65
C ILE A 260 20.18 -31.85 -16.45
N ALA A 261 21.25 -32.60 -16.14
CA ALA A 261 21.52 -33.89 -16.75
C ALA A 261 22.38 -34.81 -15.89
N ARG A 262 22.23 -36.13 -16.08
CA ARG A 262 23.17 -37.15 -15.61
C ARG A 262 23.92 -37.74 -16.81
N ILE A 263 25.23 -37.88 -16.71
CA ILE A 263 26.08 -38.52 -17.72
C ILE A 263 26.67 -39.79 -17.12
N ASP A 264 26.34 -40.95 -17.70
CA ASP A 264 26.81 -42.25 -17.20
C ASP A 264 28.27 -42.58 -17.62
N GLY A 265 28.77 -43.74 -17.23
CA GLY A 265 30.14 -44.20 -17.55
C GLY A 265 30.37 -44.46 -19.04
N ASN A 266 29.32 -44.67 -19.82
CA ASN A 266 29.36 -44.81 -21.27
C ASN A 266 29.18 -43.45 -22.00
N GLY A 267 28.94 -42.39 -21.22
CA GLY A 267 28.72 -41.05 -21.71
C GLY A 267 27.29 -40.77 -22.16
N ASN A 268 26.31 -41.63 -21.86
CA ASN A 268 24.91 -41.39 -22.22
C ASN A 268 24.31 -40.31 -21.33
N VAL A 269 23.47 -39.45 -21.94
CA VAL A 269 22.82 -38.33 -21.25
C VAL A 269 21.41 -38.71 -20.84
N THR A 270 21.10 -38.57 -19.55
CA THR A 270 19.73 -38.56 -19.02
C THR A 270 19.32 -37.12 -18.74
N ASP A 271 18.26 -36.63 -19.40
CA ASP A 271 17.67 -35.31 -19.14
C ASP A 271 16.98 -35.31 -17.78
N LEU A 272 17.36 -34.37 -16.90
CA LEU A 272 16.80 -34.24 -15.55
C LEU A 272 15.98 -32.95 -15.38
N ARG A 273 15.84 -32.16 -16.45
CA ARG A 273 15.14 -30.88 -16.40
C ARG A 273 13.64 -31.06 -16.14
N SER A 274 13.11 -30.28 -15.21
CA SER A 274 11.68 -30.09 -15.05
C SER A 274 11.17 -29.11 -16.12
N LYS A 275 10.45 -29.62 -17.12
CA LYS A 275 10.02 -28.82 -18.29
C LYS A 275 8.74 -28.03 -18.00
N GLY A 276 8.67 -26.79 -18.48
CA GLY A 276 7.50 -25.92 -18.33
C GLY A 276 7.29 -25.42 -16.90
N THR A 277 6.19 -24.70 -16.69
CA THR A 277 5.78 -24.18 -15.37
C THR A 277 5.26 -25.27 -14.44
N PHE A 278 5.04 -24.96 -13.16
CA PHE A 278 4.45 -25.92 -12.23
C PHE A 278 3.04 -26.34 -12.69
N SER A 279 2.21 -25.36 -13.09
CA SER A 279 0.86 -25.60 -13.64
C SER A 279 0.87 -26.44 -14.92
N ASP A 280 1.84 -26.25 -15.82
CA ASP A 280 1.95 -27.07 -17.04
C ASP A 280 2.15 -28.55 -16.69
N ARG A 281 2.96 -28.83 -15.65
CA ARG A 281 3.23 -30.20 -15.18
C ARG A 281 2.00 -30.80 -14.51
N ASP A 282 1.29 -30.03 -13.69
CA ASP A 282 0.05 -30.47 -13.06
C ASP A 282 -1.02 -30.82 -14.08
N ILE A 283 -1.17 -30.01 -15.14
CA ILE A 283 -2.09 -30.31 -16.24
C ILE A 283 -1.72 -31.63 -16.93
N VAL A 284 -0.43 -31.86 -17.21
CA VAL A 284 0.03 -33.12 -17.81
C VAL A 284 -0.27 -34.31 -16.89
N ASN A 285 -0.02 -34.19 -15.59
CA ASN A 285 -0.30 -35.24 -14.62
C ASN A 285 -1.81 -35.54 -14.53
N ILE A 286 -2.65 -34.51 -14.48
CA ILE A 286 -4.11 -34.66 -14.47
C ILE A 286 -4.59 -35.33 -15.77
N GLN A 287 -4.02 -34.97 -16.93
CA GLN A 287 -4.36 -35.60 -18.20
C GLN A 287 -3.98 -37.09 -18.24
N GLN A 288 -2.81 -37.44 -17.69
CA GLN A 288 -2.39 -38.84 -17.56
C GLN A 288 -3.33 -39.63 -16.63
N GLU A 289 -3.68 -39.06 -15.46
CA GLU A 289 -4.58 -39.71 -14.51
C GLU A 289 -6.01 -39.84 -15.06
N LEU A 290 -6.51 -38.82 -15.78
CA LEU A 290 -7.76 -38.91 -16.54
C LEU A 290 -7.71 -40.01 -17.61
N GLY A 291 -6.57 -40.17 -18.28
CA GLY A 291 -6.33 -41.28 -19.22
C GLY A 291 -6.42 -42.64 -18.54
N ARG A 292 -5.82 -42.78 -17.35
CA ARG A 292 -5.85 -43.99 -16.53
C ARG A 292 -7.27 -44.30 -16.04
N ILE A 293 -7.97 -43.32 -15.48
CA ILE A 293 -9.36 -43.46 -15.01
C ILE A 293 -10.30 -43.85 -16.16
N LYS A 294 -10.10 -43.31 -17.37
CA LYS A 294 -10.87 -43.72 -18.57
C LYS A 294 -10.60 -45.17 -19.00
N GLN A 295 -9.44 -45.74 -18.67
CA GLN A 295 -9.17 -47.18 -18.89
C GLN A 295 -9.75 -48.06 -17.79
N ASP A 296 -9.81 -47.56 -16.55
CA ASP A 296 -10.25 -48.32 -15.37
C ASP A 296 -11.79 -48.35 -15.18
N TYR A 297 -12.55 -47.37 -15.70
CA TYR A 297 -14.01 -47.46 -15.77
C TYR A 297 -14.45 -48.43 -16.87
N ALA A 298 -15.14 -49.50 -16.44
CA ALA A 298 -15.64 -50.61 -17.24
C ALA A 298 -16.04 -50.22 -18.68
N THR A 299 -15.35 -50.79 -19.67
CA THR A 299 -15.87 -50.84 -21.04
C THR A 299 -17.28 -51.44 -21.00
N GLN A 300 -18.17 -51.03 -21.91
CA GLN A 300 -19.53 -51.60 -22.06
C GLN A 300 -19.56 -53.14 -22.02
N LYS A 301 -18.44 -53.77 -22.41
CA LYS A 301 -18.19 -55.21 -22.34
C LYS A 301 -18.15 -55.77 -20.91
N ALA A 302 -17.43 -55.14 -19.98
CA ALA A 302 -17.33 -55.61 -18.59
C ALA A 302 -18.64 -55.46 -17.80
N LEU A 303 -19.45 -54.43 -18.12
CA LEU A 303 -20.81 -54.28 -17.55
C LEU A 303 -21.77 -55.34 -18.10
N LYS A 304 -21.66 -55.67 -19.39
CA LYS A 304 -22.48 -56.70 -20.05
C LYS A 304 -22.15 -58.10 -19.52
N ASP A 305 -20.86 -58.43 -19.38
CA ASP A 305 -20.41 -59.71 -18.84
C ASP A 305 -20.84 -59.91 -17.36
N GLY A 306 -20.95 -58.82 -16.58
CA GLY A 306 -21.45 -58.85 -15.20
C GLY A 306 -22.98 -58.99 -15.07
N LEU A 307 -23.75 -58.43 -16.01
CA LEU A 307 -25.21 -58.62 -16.07
C LEU A 307 -25.60 -60.03 -16.57
N ASP A 308 -24.85 -60.58 -17.52
CA ASP A 308 -25.14 -61.89 -18.14
C ASP A 308 -24.83 -63.08 -17.20
N GLY A 309 -24.08 -62.86 -16.11
CA GLY A 309 -23.67 -63.91 -15.15
C GLY A 309 -24.58 -64.16 -13.95
N LYS A 310 -25.71 -63.44 -13.79
CA LYS A 310 -26.45 -63.40 -12.52
C LYS A 310 -27.87 -63.97 -12.51
N GLN A 311 -28.43 -64.54 -13.58
CA GLN A 311 -29.75 -65.19 -13.45
C GLN A 311 -30.11 -66.25 -14.53
N PRO A 312 -30.20 -67.54 -14.16
CA PRO A 312 -30.93 -68.55 -14.91
C PRO A 312 -32.45 -68.31 -14.80
N LYS A 313 -33.15 -68.40 -15.92
CA LYS A 313 -34.63 -68.41 -16.02
C LYS A 313 -35.24 -69.61 -15.25
N GLY A 314 -36.24 -69.35 -14.40
CA GLY A 314 -37.22 -70.33 -13.84
C GLY A 314 -37.60 -70.04 -12.37
N ASP A 315 -38.79 -69.50 -12.06
CA ASP A 315 -40.06 -70.19 -11.67
C ASP A 315 -40.18 -70.43 -10.14
N TYR A 316 -41.16 -70.01 -9.32
CA TYR A 316 -42.41 -69.21 -9.37
C TYR A 316 -42.77 -68.73 -7.93
N ALA A 317 -43.59 -67.69 -7.79
CA ALA A 317 -44.72 -67.67 -6.85
C ALA A 317 -45.90 -66.95 -7.53
N THR A 318 -47.03 -67.63 -7.70
CA THR A 318 -48.20 -67.16 -8.47
C THR A 318 -49.11 -66.23 -7.64
N ASN A 319 -49.73 -65.25 -8.32
CA ASN A 319 -50.66 -64.25 -7.75
C ASN A 319 -51.83 -64.82 -6.94
N THR A 320 -52.16 -66.11 -7.07
CA THR A 320 -53.31 -66.73 -6.38
C THR A 320 -53.14 -66.81 -4.87
N VAL A 321 -51.92 -67.05 -4.37
CA VAL A 321 -51.68 -67.11 -2.91
C VAL A 321 -51.71 -65.71 -2.30
N VAL A 322 -51.25 -64.71 -3.05
CA VAL A 322 -51.31 -63.29 -2.67
C VAL A 322 -52.75 -62.78 -2.68
N ASN A 323 -53.54 -63.16 -3.69
CA ASN A 323 -54.95 -62.75 -3.81
C ASN A 323 -55.86 -63.40 -2.76
N ASN A 324 -55.65 -64.67 -2.40
CA ASN A 324 -56.44 -65.30 -1.33
C ASN A 324 -56.16 -64.71 0.05
N ALA A 325 -54.91 -64.30 0.33
CA ALA A 325 -54.59 -63.53 1.52
C ALA A 325 -55.24 -62.13 1.48
N ASN A 326 -55.29 -61.50 0.30
CA ASN A 326 -55.92 -60.20 0.10
C ASN A 326 -57.45 -60.25 0.24
N ASP A 327 -58.12 -61.27 -0.29
CA ASP A 327 -59.58 -61.41 -0.28
C ASP A 327 -60.11 -61.80 1.09
N ASN A 328 -59.38 -62.63 1.85
CA ASN A 328 -59.68 -62.91 3.25
C ASN A 328 -59.50 -61.65 4.13
N ALA A 329 -58.41 -60.89 3.89
CA ALA A 329 -58.22 -59.60 4.55
C ALA A 329 -59.32 -58.59 4.19
N ASN A 330 -59.73 -58.51 2.92
CA ASN A 330 -60.72 -57.54 2.45
C ASN A 330 -62.16 -57.86 2.88
N SER A 331 -62.54 -59.13 3.01
CA SER A 331 -63.91 -59.53 3.40
C SER A 331 -64.13 -59.57 4.92
N ARG A 332 -63.09 -59.75 5.73
CA ARG A 332 -63.15 -59.61 7.21
C ARG A 332 -62.97 -58.15 7.68
N LEU A 333 -62.51 -57.25 6.81
CA LEU A 333 -62.26 -55.84 7.10
C LEU A 333 -62.96 -54.89 6.10
N GLU A 334 -64.02 -55.36 5.43
CA GLU A 334 -64.71 -54.61 4.38
C GLU A 334 -65.31 -53.32 4.96
N LYS A 335 -64.60 -52.20 4.80
CA LYS A 335 -64.88 -50.91 5.45
C LYS A 335 -66.33 -50.44 5.32
N ALA A 336 -67.01 -50.81 4.24
CA ALA A 336 -68.39 -50.42 3.95
C ALA A 336 -69.44 -51.09 4.86
N LYS A 337 -69.10 -52.16 5.58
CA LYS A 337 -70.04 -52.93 6.42
C LYS A 337 -69.67 -52.99 7.90
N ASN A 338 -68.57 -52.36 8.32
CA ASN A 338 -68.16 -52.32 9.73
C ASN A 338 -69.21 -51.62 10.60
N GLY A 339 -70.10 -52.42 11.19
CA GLY A 339 -71.16 -52.03 12.10
C GLY A 339 -72.53 -51.79 11.48
N ALA A 340 -72.75 -52.12 10.20
CA ALA A 340 -74.04 -51.89 9.51
C ALA A 340 -75.18 -52.81 9.99
N ASP A 341 -74.85 -54.00 10.48
CA ASP A 341 -75.72 -55.05 11.03
C ASP A 341 -75.96 -54.94 12.55
N ILE A 342 -75.36 -53.93 13.19
CA ILE A 342 -75.54 -53.66 14.62
C ILE A 342 -76.87 -52.93 14.82
N LEU A 343 -77.83 -53.60 15.47
CA LEU A 343 -79.16 -53.02 15.73
C LEU A 343 -79.09 -51.74 16.59
N ASN A 344 -78.35 -51.77 17.69
CA ASN A 344 -78.16 -50.62 18.59
C ASN A 344 -76.69 -50.18 18.60
N LYS A 345 -76.34 -49.29 17.67
CA LYS A 345 -74.97 -48.78 17.51
C LYS A 345 -74.46 -48.04 18.73
N ALA A 346 -75.32 -47.31 19.44
CA ALA A 346 -74.91 -46.55 20.62
C ALA A 346 -74.50 -47.49 21.78
N GLU A 347 -75.31 -48.53 22.03
CA GLU A 347 -75.01 -49.53 23.06
C GLU A 347 -73.83 -50.41 22.67
N PHE A 348 -73.68 -50.77 21.40
CA PHE A 348 -72.50 -51.48 20.93
C PHE A 348 -71.20 -50.70 21.14
N ILE A 349 -71.21 -49.39 20.87
CA ILE A 349 -70.06 -48.51 21.13
C ILE A 349 -69.76 -48.43 22.64
N ASP A 350 -70.78 -48.47 23.50
CA ASP A 350 -70.60 -48.50 24.96
C ASP A 350 -70.03 -49.85 25.44
N ASN A 351 -70.55 -50.96 24.91
CA ASN A 351 -70.09 -52.32 25.23
C ASN A 351 -68.66 -52.61 24.77
N LEU A 352 -68.19 -51.97 23.70
CA LEU A 352 -66.77 -51.98 23.31
C LEU A 352 -65.88 -51.05 24.17
N GLY A 353 -66.47 -50.28 25.09
CA GLY A 353 -65.78 -49.27 25.89
C GLY A 353 -65.36 -48.02 25.10
N LEU A 354 -65.90 -47.81 23.89
CA LEU A 354 -65.45 -46.79 22.94
C LEU A 354 -66.27 -45.50 22.98
N LYS A 355 -67.28 -45.41 23.85
CA LYS A 355 -68.12 -44.22 24.00
C LYS A 355 -67.33 -42.95 24.25
N ALA A 356 -66.37 -42.98 25.17
CA ALA A 356 -65.49 -41.85 25.47
C ALA A 356 -64.63 -41.41 24.27
N THR A 357 -64.31 -42.33 23.35
CA THR A 357 -63.53 -42.03 22.13
C THR A 357 -64.39 -41.28 21.10
N VAL A 358 -65.63 -41.70 20.92
CA VAL A 358 -66.57 -41.01 20.00
C VAL A 358 -66.87 -39.59 20.46
N GLU A 359 -67.07 -39.39 21.76
CA GLU A 359 -67.28 -38.03 22.33
C GLU A 359 -66.07 -37.11 22.12
N LYS A 360 -64.85 -37.65 22.22
CA LYS A 360 -63.63 -36.89 21.91
C LYS A 360 -63.56 -36.50 20.44
N ALA A 361 -63.97 -37.37 19.52
CA ALA A 361 -63.93 -37.11 18.09
C ALA A 361 -64.94 -36.00 17.66
N MET A 362 -66.12 -35.94 18.27
CA MET A 362 -67.11 -34.88 18.00
C MET A 362 -66.62 -33.47 18.36
N ARG A 363 -65.62 -33.34 19.25
CA ARG A 363 -65.04 -32.05 19.68
C ARG A 363 -63.69 -31.74 19.02
N ALA A 364 -63.28 -32.51 18.02
CA ALA A 364 -61.99 -32.34 17.36
C ALA A 364 -62.00 -31.20 16.33
N VAL A 365 -60.86 -30.52 16.18
CA VAL A 365 -60.67 -29.45 15.19
C VAL A 365 -60.48 -30.07 13.79
N PRO A 366 -61.27 -29.69 12.75
CA PRO A 366 -61.15 -30.24 11.41
C PRO A 366 -59.83 -29.83 10.75
N HIS A 367 -59.24 -30.74 9.98
CA HIS A 367 -58.00 -30.46 9.26
C HIS A 367 -58.12 -29.26 8.32
N SER A 368 -59.30 -28.93 7.78
CA SER A 368 -59.48 -27.83 6.81
C SER A 368 -59.12 -26.41 7.30
N ARG A 369 -58.86 -26.17 8.60
CA ARG A 369 -58.51 -24.83 9.14
C ARG A 369 -56.98 -24.58 9.10
N ARG A 370 -56.55 -23.38 8.66
CA ARG A 370 -55.12 -22.99 8.49
C ARG A 370 -54.81 -21.55 8.95
N ILE A 371 -53.57 -21.27 9.36
CA ILE A 371 -52.99 -19.91 9.56
C ILE A 371 -51.76 -19.78 8.65
N ASN A 372 -51.68 -18.71 7.86
CA ASN A 372 -50.63 -18.48 6.84
C ASN A 372 -50.26 -19.75 6.01
N GLY A 373 -51.28 -20.53 5.60
CA GLY A 373 -51.11 -21.68 4.71
C GLY A 373 -50.74 -23.04 5.36
N LYS A 374 -50.49 -23.11 6.67
CA LYS A 374 -50.12 -24.37 7.38
C LYS A 374 -51.25 -24.94 8.25
N TRP A 375 -51.26 -26.26 8.42
CA TRP A 375 -52.26 -27.01 9.21
C TRP A 375 -52.03 -26.87 10.72
N LEU A 376 -53.09 -27.05 11.49
CA LEU A 376 -53.07 -26.99 12.95
C LEU A 376 -53.08 -28.40 13.54
N THR A 377 -52.05 -28.76 14.31
CA THR A 377 -51.92 -30.09 14.94
C THR A 377 -51.96 -30.05 16.47
N SER A 378 -52.03 -28.85 17.06
CA SER A 378 -52.17 -28.55 18.50
C SER A 378 -52.67 -27.09 18.68
N ASP A 379 -52.85 -26.64 19.93
CA ASP A 379 -53.19 -25.25 20.27
C ASP A 379 -52.15 -24.23 19.73
N ILE A 380 -52.60 -23.00 19.42
CA ILE A 380 -51.76 -21.88 18.93
C ILE A 380 -51.94 -20.62 19.80
N SER A 381 -50.83 -19.92 20.09
CA SER A 381 -50.78 -18.58 20.69
C SER A 381 -50.03 -17.61 19.76
N LEU A 382 -50.59 -16.42 19.46
CA LEU A 382 -49.97 -15.36 18.63
C LEU A 382 -49.46 -14.18 19.48
N GLY A 383 -48.35 -13.54 19.09
CA GLY A 383 -47.77 -12.34 19.72
C GLY A 383 -47.39 -11.22 18.73
N ALA A 384 -46.86 -10.10 19.24
CA ALA A 384 -46.54 -8.89 18.46
C ALA A 384 -45.63 -9.13 17.23
N GLY A 385 -44.69 -10.08 17.32
CA GLY A 385 -43.78 -10.45 16.23
C GLY A 385 -44.43 -11.20 15.07
N ASP A 386 -45.67 -11.67 15.22
CA ASP A 386 -46.40 -12.43 14.20
C ASP A 386 -47.30 -11.54 13.31
N VAL A 387 -47.49 -10.25 13.65
CA VAL A 387 -48.44 -9.30 13.00
C VAL A 387 -47.87 -7.91 12.67
N ASP A 388 -46.54 -7.75 12.67
CA ASP A 388 -45.86 -6.46 12.47
C ASP A 388 -46.15 -5.38 13.54
N ALA A 389 -46.11 -5.79 14.81
CA ALA A 389 -46.16 -4.86 15.96
C ALA A 389 -44.77 -4.77 16.65
N VAL A 390 -44.31 -3.55 16.95
CA VAL A 390 -42.99 -3.28 17.57
C VAL A 390 -43.10 -3.29 19.11
N SER A 391 -42.25 -4.07 19.81
CA SER A 391 -42.21 -4.13 21.28
C SER A 391 -41.17 -3.16 21.87
N ALA A 392 -41.52 -2.38 22.91
CA ALA A 392 -40.60 -1.44 23.58
C ALA A 392 -39.42 -2.10 24.35
N SER A 393 -39.48 -3.40 24.65
CA SER A 393 -38.43 -4.18 25.37
C SER A 393 -37.82 -5.33 24.56
N LYS A 394 -38.31 -5.57 23.33
CA LYS A 394 -37.78 -6.60 22.40
C LYS A 394 -37.54 -6.11 20.95
N GLY A 395 -37.93 -4.88 20.57
CA GLY A 395 -37.72 -4.27 19.24
C GLY A 395 -38.74 -4.65 18.13
N GLY A 396 -38.53 -4.17 16.88
CA GLY A 396 -39.33 -4.37 15.64
C GLY A 396 -39.09 -3.30 14.53
N THR A 397 -39.54 -3.53 13.29
CA THR A 397 -39.43 -2.59 12.13
C THR A 397 -40.74 -1.84 11.93
N PHE A 398 -40.69 -0.53 11.66
CA PHE A 398 -41.86 0.20 11.18
C PHE A 398 -41.87 0.16 9.65
N GLN A 399 -42.97 -0.23 9.02
CA GLN A 399 -43.16 -0.12 7.56
C GLN A 399 -43.50 1.32 7.10
N GLY A 400 -43.17 2.30 7.95
CA GLY A 400 -43.39 3.75 7.82
C GLY A 400 -42.55 4.52 8.85
N ASP A 401 -42.69 5.84 8.95
CA ASP A 401 -41.84 6.68 9.80
C ASP A 401 -41.91 6.33 11.31
N ILE A 402 -40.76 6.38 11.98
CA ILE A 402 -40.58 6.11 13.42
C ILE A 402 -40.59 7.43 14.21
N ARG A 403 -41.41 7.58 15.27
CA ARG A 403 -41.52 8.84 16.07
C ARG A 403 -41.30 8.63 17.58
N LEU A 404 -40.37 9.38 18.19
CA LEU A 404 -39.95 9.30 19.61
C LEU A 404 -40.32 10.59 20.39
N SER A 405 -40.85 10.52 21.63
CA SER A 405 -41.42 11.69 22.38
C SER A 405 -40.56 12.29 23.51
N LYS A 406 -39.36 11.75 23.75
CA LYS A 406 -38.36 12.27 24.70
C LYS A 406 -36.96 12.28 24.05
N GLY A 407 -36.45 11.09 23.76
CA GLY A 407 -35.24 10.74 23.02
C GLY A 407 -35.12 9.20 23.06
N ALA A 408 -34.44 8.55 22.11
CA ALA A 408 -33.95 7.19 22.33
C ALA A 408 -32.61 7.29 23.09
N PHE A 409 -32.47 6.72 24.28
CA PHE A 409 -31.16 6.58 24.92
C PHE A 409 -30.43 5.36 24.33
N ILE A 410 -29.45 5.66 23.50
CA ILE A 410 -28.51 4.86 22.74
C ILE A 410 -27.08 5.10 23.33
N GLY A 411 -26.82 4.59 24.54
CA GLY A 411 -25.62 4.83 25.39
C GLY A 411 -25.89 5.60 26.70
N GLU A 412 -25.33 5.18 27.86
CA GLU A 412 -25.38 5.96 29.12
C GLU A 412 -24.46 7.19 29.04
N GLN A 413 -24.88 8.32 29.63
CA GLN A 413 -24.23 9.64 29.56
C GLN A 413 -24.14 10.35 28.21
N ARG A 414 -24.55 9.75 27.07
CA ARG A 414 -24.93 10.45 25.82
C ARG A 414 -25.24 9.45 24.73
N ALA A 415 -26.31 9.72 24.02
CA ALA A 415 -27.02 8.77 23.22
C ALA A 415 -27.81 9.48 22.11
N ASP A 416 -27.35 9.38 20.87
CA ASP A 416 -27.88 10.15 19.73
C ASP A 416 -28.97 9.37 18.95
N LEU A 417 -29.89 10.04 18.20
CA LEU A 417 -29.97 9.94 16.70
C LEU A 417 -31.21 10.56 15.94
N VAL A 418 -30.91 11.06 14.71
CA VAL A 418 -31.65 11.30 13.41
C VAL A 418 -32.22 12.72 13.09
N LEU A 419 -32.07 13.18 11.82
CA LEU A 419 -32.18 14.57 11.31
C LEU A 419 -33.10 14.74 10.06
N SER A 420 -33.79 15.90 9.93
CA SER A 420 -34.92 16.17 9.01
C SER A 420 -34.75 17.46 8.16
N SER A 421 -35.39 17.52 6.98
CA SER A 421 -35.39 18.66 6.04
C SER A 421 -36.52 19.70 6.26
N LEU A 422 -37.38 19.52 7.26
CA LEU A 422 -38.58 20.34 7.49
C LEU A 422 -39.55 20.44 6.29
N GLY A 423 -39.39 19.62 5.25
CA GLY A 423 -40.21 19.64 4.03
C GLY A 423 -39.95 20.81 3.08
N THR A 424 -38.94 21.65 3.35
CA THR A 424 -38.55 22.76 2.46
C THR A 424 -37.44 22.38 1.49
N ALA A 425 -36.73 21.29 1.77
CA ALA A 425 -35.76 20.77 0.83
C ALA A 425 -36.49 20.23 -0.41
N LYS A 426 -36.19 20.84 -1.55
CA LYS A 426 -36.69 20.45 -2.87
C LYS A 426 -36.24 19.04 -3.27
N SER A 427 -35.13 18.58 -2.69
CA SER A 427 -34.51 17.29 -2.93
C SER A 427 -34.20 16.62 -1.59
N ARG A 428 -34.28 15.30 -1.54
CA ARG A 428 -34.02 14.52 -0.34
C ARG A 428 -32.54 14.54 0.00
N LEU A 429 -32.18 15.13 1.15
CA LEU A 429 -30.82 15.03 1.68
C LEU A 429 -30.57 13.63 2.23
N SER A 430 -29.51 12.99 1.74
CA SER A 430 -29.06 11.68 2.18
C SER A 430 -27.67 11.81 2.79
N LEU A 431 -27.55 11.43 4.07
CA LEU A 431 -26.25 11.18 4.71
C LEU A 431 -25.92 9.71 4.52
N ASN A 432 -24.95 9.44 3.67
CA ASN A 432 -24.53 8.10 3.33
C ASN A 432 -23.18 7.80 3.96
N LEU A 433 -23.06 6.63 4.57
CA LEU A 433 -21.79 6.06 4.98
C LEU A 433 -21.48 4.86 4.09
N TRP A 434 -20.37 4.90 3.34
CA TRP A 434 -19.98 3.84 2.42
C TRP A 434 -18.46 3.80 2.18
N GLY A 435 -17.96 2.82 1.41
CA GLY A 435 -16.54 2.66 1.09
C GLY A 435 -16.29 1.80 -0.16
N SER A 436 -15.05 1.76 -0.66
CA SER A 436 -14.60 1.00 -1.83
C SER A 436 -13.08 0.72 -1.81
N SER A 437 -12.54 -0.02 -2.79
CA SER A 437 -11.11 -0.35 -2.89
C SER A 437 -10.19 0.86 -3.08
N SER A 438 -10.71 2.01 -3.52
CA SER A 438 -9.97 3.27 -3.68
C SER A 438 -10.32 4.32 -2.61
N ARG A 439 -11.39 4.10 -1.85
CA ARG A 439 -11.92 5.01 -0.82
C ARG A 439 -12.27 4.20 0.43
N VAL A 440 -11.37 4.16 1.39
CA VAL A 440 -11.46 3.28 2.58
C VAL A 440 -12.74 3.56 3.38
N SER A 441 -13.11 4.82 3.54
CA SER A 441 -14.38 5.23 4.17
C SER A 441 -14.82 6.57 3.61
N VAL A 442 -16.13 6.76 3.49
CA VAL A 442 -16.78 7.96 2.96
C VAL A 442 -18.00 8.28 3.82
N LEU A 443 -18.01 9.46 4.42
CA LEU A 443 -19.23 10.10 4.89
C LEU A 443 -19.62 11.15 3.86
N GLU A 444 -20.74 10.92 3.17
CA GLU A 444 -21.20 11.73 2.06
C GLU A 444 -22.56 12.34 2.37
N CYS A 445 -22.70 13.61 2.03
CA CYS A 445 -23.96 14.31 1.97
C CYS A 445 -24.31 14.52 0.51
N ARG A 446 -25.45 14.00 0.08
CA ARG A 446 -25.94 14.14 -1.29
C ARG A 446 -27.43 14.44 -1.30
N ASP A 447 -27.93 14.95 -2.42
CA ASP A 447 -29.35 15.04 -2.67
C ASP A 447 -29.75 14.29 -3.95
N ASP A 448 -30.95 14.55 -4.47
CA ASP A 448 -31.44 13.94 -5.71
C ASP A 448 -30.76 14.52 -6.96
N GLU A 449 -30.06 15.64 -6.86
CA GLU A 449 -29.34 16.31 -7.95
C GLU A 449 -27.84 15.94 -7.98
N GLY A 450 -27.23 15.56 -6.85
CA GLY A 450 -25.82 15.13 -6.82
C GLY A 450 -25.18 15.07 -5.44
N GLY A 451 -23.85 14.91 -5.41
CA GLY A 451 -23.06 15.04 -4.18
C GLY A 451 -22.98 16.50 -3.76
N MET A 452 -23.00 16.78 -2.46
CA MET A 452 -22.79 18.13 -1.93
C MET A 452 -21.40 18.26 -1.31
N TRP A 453 -21.09 17.32 -0.42
CA TRP A 453 -19.77 17.21 0.18
C TRP A 453 -19.54 15.79 0.65
N TYR A 454 -18.28 15.41 0.75
CA TYR A 454 -17.90 14.17 1.40
C TYR A 454 -16.58 14.33 2.15
N VAL A 455 -16.48 13.63 3.28
CA VAL A 455 -15.21 13.36 3.92
C VAL A 455 -14.85 11.91 3.61
N GLN A 456 -13.62 11.69 3.21
CA GLN A 456 -13.13 10.35 2.91
C GLN A 456 -11.73 10.09 3.43
N ARG A 457 -11.43 8.81 3.66
CA ARG A 457 -10.06 8.31 3.84
C ARG A 457 -9.63 7.54 2.60
N LEU A 458 -8.49 7.92 2.04
CA LEU A 458 -7.88 7.28 0.87
C LEU A 458 -7.06 6.05 1.29
N THR A 459 -6.69 5.21 0.33
CA THR A 459 -5.90 3.99 0.57
C THR A 459 -4.49 4.26 1.09
N ASN A 460 -3.94 5.45 0.85
CA ASN A 460 -2.67 5.92 1.39
C ASN A 460 -2.80 6.53 2.80
N GLY A 461 -3.97 6.43 3.44
CA GLY A 461 -4.24 6.96 4.78
C GLY A 461 -4.60 8.45 4.82
N ALA A 462 -4.49 9.18 3.72
CA ALA A 462 -4.84 10.60 3.68
C ALA A 462 -6.35 10.80 3.90
N VAL A 463 -6.72 11.90 4.57
CA VAL A 463 -8.10 12.34 4.72
C VAL A 463 -8.36 13.50 3.77
N GLN A 464 -9.48 13.41 3.04
CA GLN A 464 -9.93 14.47 2.15
C GLN A 464 -11.35 14.88 2.53
N LEU A 465 -11.55 16.18 2.77
CA LEU A 465 -12.86 16.82 2.71
C LEU A 465 -12.99 17.45 1.31
N ALA A 466 -13.99 17.02 0.55
CA ALA A 466 -14.32 17.58 -0.75
C ALA A 466 -15.72 18.20 -0.69
N VAL A 467 -15.89 19.33 -1.36
CA VAL A 467 -17.16 20.03 -1.52
C VAL A 467 -17.41 20.18 -3.01
N GLU A 468 -18.57 19.73 -3.48
CA GLU A 468 -19.01 19.90 -4.86
C GLU A 468 -19.62 21.30 -5.00
N GLY A 469 -18.75 22.31 -5.12
CA GLY A 469 -19.14 23.71 -5.26
C GLY A 469 -18.22 24.68 -4.53
N GLU A 470 -18.80 25.79 -4.07
CA GLU A 470 -18.08 26.84 -3.34
C GLU A 470 -18.23 26.66 -1.83
N ILE A 471 -17.12 26.85 -1.10
CA ILE A 471 -17.16 27.01 0.35
C ILE A 471 -17.27 28.51 0.63
N LEU A 472 -18.43 28.94 1.13
CA LEU A 472 -18.68 30.30 1.59
C LEU A 472 -18.53 30.36 3.11
N PRO A 473 -17.32 30.54 3.67
CA PRO A 473 -17.17 30.69 5.10
C PRO A 473 -17.89 31.95 5.59
N SER A 474 -18.52 31.86 6.76
CA SER A 474 -19.16 33.02 7.40
C SER A 474 -18.18 34.10 7.83
N ASN A 475 -16.90 33.76 7.91
CA ASN A 475 -15.80 34.66 8.19
C ASN A 475 -14.59 34.24 7.37
N TYR A 476 -14.31 34.92 6.26
CA TYR A 476 -13.13 34.62 5.44
C TYR A 476 -11.81 34.90 6.17
N GLY A 477 -11.80 35.72 7.23
CA GLY A 477 -10.58 36.04 7.98
C GLY A 477 -9.91 34.84 8.64
N ASN A 478 -10.64 33.73 8.88
CA ASN A 478 -10.05 32.48 9.39
C ASN A 478 -9.53 31.54 8.27
N PHE A 479 -9.87 31.80 7.02
CA PHE A 479 -9.31 31.16 5.83
C PHE A 479 -8.11 31.97 5.31
N ASP A 480 -8.24 33.30 5.20
CA ASP A 480 -7.25 34.21 4.60
C ASP A 480 -5.98 34.39 5.43
N ALA A 481 -6.02 34.26 6.76
CA ALA A 481 -4.82 34.41 7.60
C ALA A 481 -3.68 33.41 7.29
N ARG A 482 -3.96 32.37 6.48
CA ARG A 482 -2.99 31.33 6.08
C ARG A 482 -2.64 31.33 4.59
N TYR A 483 -3.30 32.14 3.75
CA TYR A 483 -3.08 32.19 2.30
C TYR A 483 -2.77 33.62 1.85
N GLY A 484 -1.76 33.77 0.99
CA GLY A 484 -1.45 35.08 0.41
C GLY A 484 -2.59 35.61 -0.45
N SER A 485 -2.88 36.89 -0.33
CA SER A 485 -3.85 37.64 -1.12
C SER A 485 -3.51 37.54 -2.60
N LYS A 486 -4.54 37.39 -3.45
CA LYS A 486 -4.34 37.18 -4.89
C LYS A 486 -3.63 38.39 -5.53
N ASN A 487 -2.50 38.12 -6.17
CA ASN A 487 -1.78 39.12 -6.97
C ASN A 487 -2.62 39.54 -8.19
N THR A 488 -2.52 40.80 -8.56
CA THR A 488 -3.19 41.34 -9.75
C THR A 488 -2.16 41.78 -10.78
N ALA A 489 -2.50 41.71 -12.07
CA ALA A 489 -1.59 42.09 -13.13
C ALA A 489 -2.35 42.53 -14.39
N ASN A 490 -1.71 43.40 -15.17
CA ASN A 490 -2.07 43.69 -16.54
C ASN A 490 -0.88 43.30 -17.45
N SER A 491 -0.93 42.09 -18.00
CA SER A 491 0.19 41.47 -18.73
C SER A 491 0.24 41.86 -20.21
N VAL A 492 0.32 43.17 -20.48
CA VAL A 492 0.49 43.74 -21.83
C VAL A 492 1.90 44.31 -22.03
N ARG A 493 2.21 44.83 -23.24
CA ARG A 493 3.53 45.37 -23.61
C ARG A 493 4.05 46.40 -22.60
N ASN A 494 3.18 47.31 -22.18
CA ASN A 494 3.42 48.26 -21.09
C ASN A 494 2.49 47.87 -19.94
N GLY A 495 2.98 47.00 -19.07
CA GLY A 495 2.16 46.27 -18.12
C GLY A 495 2.60 46.44 -16.67
N TRP A 496 1.88 45.80 -15.78
CA TRP A 496 2.21 45.79 -14.35
C TRP A 496 1.78 44.50 -13.68
N TRP A 497 2.38 44.24 -12.53
CA TRP A 497 2.00 43.22 -11.56
C TRP A 497 2.02 43.84 -10.16
N LYS A 498 1.07 43.46 -9.32
CA LYS A 498 0.92 43.93 -7.94
C LYS A 498 0.75 42.75 -6.99
N CYS A 499 1.59 42.72 -5.97
CA CYS A 499 1.47 41.82 -4.84
C CYS A 499 0.20 42.13 -4.06
N GLY A 500 -0.68 41.14 -3.88
CA GLY A 500 -1.91 41.29 -3.10
C GLY A 500 -1.61 41.56 -1.62
N ASP A 501 -0.55 40.92 -1.10
CA ASP A 501 -0.22 40.97 0.34
C ASP A 501 0.50 42.24 0.75
N THR A 502 1.55 42.61 0.00
CA THR A 502 2.45 43.70 0.39
C THR A 502 2.11 45.02 -0.31
N GLY A 503 1.29 44.97 -1.35
CA GLY A 503 1.06 46.10 -2.25
C GLY A 503 2.23 46.42 -3.17
N LEU A 504 3.34 45.67 -3.12
CA LEU A 504 4.50 45.86 -3.99
C LEU A 504 4.12 45.69 -5.46
N MET A 505 4.44 46.69 -6.26
CA MET A 505 4.15 46.76 -7.68
C MET A 505 5.45 46.68 -8.48
N PHE A 506 5.42 45.88 -9.53
CA PHE A 506 6.40 45.85 -10.60
C PHE A 506 5.71 46.35 -11.87
N GLN A 507 6.30 47.32 -12.54
CA GLN A 507 5.77 47.87 -13.78
C GLN A 507 6.85 47.82 -14.84
N TRP A 508 6.46 47.62 -16.09
CA TRP A 508 7.39 47.60 -17.21
C TRP A 508 6.77 48.25 -18.42
N GLY A 509 7.63 48.67 -19.34
CA GLY A 509 7.20 49.14 -20.63
C GLY A 509 8.36 49.52 -21.51
N TYR A 510 8.03 50.14 -22.62
CA TYR A 510 8.98 50.72 -23.56
C TYR A 510 8.74 52.23 -23.63
N THR A 511 9.76 52.97 -24.05
CA THR A 511 9.58 54.33 -24.55
C THR A 511 8.59 54.33 -25.72
N GLU A 512 7.86 55.44 -25.89
CA GLU A 512 6.93 55.63 -27.01
C GLU A 512 7.69 55.84 -28.33
N THR A 513 8.90 56.39 -28.24
CA THR A 513 9.79 56.64 -29.37
C THR A 513 11.13 55.93 -29.21
N GLU A 514 11.86 55.78 -30.31
CA GLU A 514 13.24 55.30 -30.26
C GLU A 514 14.18 56.43 -29.82
N LEU A 515 15.03 56.15 -28.84
CA LEU A 515 15.96 57.11 -28.27
C LEU A 515 17.39 56.85 -28.76
N GLY A 516 18.10 57.93 -29.05
CA GLY A 516 19.57 57.97 -29.22
C GLY A 516 20.19 58.64 -28.00
N GLU A 517 21.02 59.66 -28.17
CA GLU A 517 21.50 60.51 -27.07
C GLU A 517 20.42 61.54 -26.64
N SER A 518 19.36 61.02 -26.02
CA SER A 518 18.13 61.78 -25.71
C SER A 518 17.35 61.17 -24.55
N SER A 519 16.39 61.93 -24.00
CA SER A 519 15.51 61.47 -22.91
C SER A 519 14.03 61.57 -23.28
N GLU A 520 13.22 60.68 -22.73
CA GLU A 520 11.75 60.70 -22.82
C GLU A 520 11.13 60.57 -21.42
N THR A 521 10.01 61.23 -21.16
CA THR A 521 9.22 60.99 -19.95
C THR A 521 8.17 59.92 -20.23
N VAL A 522 8.25 58.79 -19.54
CA VAL A 522 7.28 57.71 -19.64
C VAL A 522 6.26 57.79 -18.51
N THR A 523 5.01 57.43 -18.79
CA THR A 523 3.95 57.29 -17.78
C THR A 523 3.82 55.81 -17.40
N PHE A 524 3.75 55.54 -16.09
CA PHE A 524 3.55 54.18 -15.61
C PHE A 524 2.13 53.68 -15.98
N PRO A 525 1.99 52.41 -16.40
CA PRO A 525 0.70 51.77 -16.67
C PRO A 525 -0.30 51.83 -15.52
N ALA A 526 0.17 51.93 -14.28
CA ALA A 526 -0.61 52.21 -13.08
C ALA A 526 0.14 53.19 -12.17
N GLU A 527 -0.57 54.04 -11.44
CA GLU A 527 0.04 54.88 -10.40
C GLU A 527 0.56 53.99 -9.27
N PHE A 528 1.80 54.22 -8.81
CA PHE A 528 2.30 53.69 -7.54
C PHE A 528 1.61 54.48 -6.41
N PRO A 529 0.68 53.87 -5.64
CA PRO A 529 -0.16 54.59 -4.70
C PRO A 529 0.58 55.37 -3.61
N ARG A 530 1.82 55.00 -3.28
CA ARG A 530 2.67 55.69 -2.30
C ARG A 530 3.93 56.25 -2.94
N GLN A 531 4.75 55.40 -3.55
CA GLN A 531 5.98 55.85 -4.20
C GLN A 531 6.58 54.78 -5.14
N CYS A 532 7.23 55.25 -6.20
CA CYS A 532 8.22 54.46 -6.94
C CYS A 532 9.52 54.46 -6.13
N PHE A 533 10.13 53.29 -5.92
CA PHE A 533 11.44 53.15 -5.27
C PHE A 533 12.59 53.38 -6.26
N GLY A 534 12.40 53.00 -7.52
CA GLY A 534 13.42 53.07 -8.56
C GLY A 534 13.14 52.09 -9.70
N GLY A 535 14.02 52.10 -10.69
CA GLY A 535 13.87 51.28 -11.87
C GLY A 535 15.18 51.08 -12.63
N VAL A 536 15.10 50.27 -13.67
CA VAL A 536 16.19 50.01 -14.61
C VAL A 536 15.70 50.29 -16.02
N ALA A 537 16.62 50.70 -16.88
CA ALA A 537 16.36 50.92 -18.30
C ALA A 537 17.43 50.20 -19.12
N SER A 538 17.04 49.65 -20.26
CA SER A 538 17.93 48.92 -21.15
C SER A 538 17.51 49.10 -22.61
N PRO A 539 18.43 49.49 -23.51
CA PRO A 539 18.14 49.56 -24.94
C PRO A 539 17.80 48.18 -25.51
N THR A 540 16.78 48.08 -26.37
CA THR A 540 16.42 46.82 -27.04
C THR A 540 16.75 46.86 -28.52
N TYR A 541 17.83 46.18 -28.93
CA TYR A 541 18.29 46.09 -30.33
C TYR A 541 17.90 44.75 -30.98
N ASP A 542 17.67 44.76 -32.30
CA ASP A 542 17.14 43.60 -33.04
C ASP A 542 18.17 42.82 -33.88
N LYS A 543 19.43 43.29 -34.07
CA LYS A 543 20.69 42.49 -34.16
C LYS A 543 21.94 43.18 -34.72
N ASN A 544 21.95 44.47 -35.08
CA ASN A 544 23.13 45.11 -35.68
C ASN A 544 23.60 46.38 -34.95
N HIS A 545 23.74 46.31 -33.62
CA HIS A 545 24.29 47.44 -32.84
C HIS A 545 25.83 47.46 -32.93
N VAL A 546 26.38 48.62 -33.29
CA VAL A 546 27.81 48.90 -33.27
C VAL A 546 28.03 50.00 -32.22
N GLY A 547 28.88 49.73 -31.22
CA GLY A 547 29.18 50.66 -30.13
C GLY A 547 28.62 50.25 -28.77
N VAL A 548 28.61 51.19 -27.82
CA VAL A 548 28.09 51.00 -26.46
C VAL A 548 26.97 52.00 -26.22
N SER A 549 25.78 51.49 -25.92
CA SER A 549 24.67 52.31 -25.45
C SER A 549 24.17 51.82 -24.10
N SER A 550 23.94 52.77 -23.21
CA SER A 550 23.34 52.54 -21.90
C SER A 550 22.04 53.31 -21.79
N ALA A 551 21.16 52.88 -20.89
CA ALA A 551 19.98 53.64 -20.54
C ALA A 551 19.87 53.78 -19.03
N TYR A 552 19.36 54.92 -18.60
CA TYR A 552 19.18 55.28 -17.20
C TYR A 552 17.71 55.55 -16.92
N PHE A 553 17.27 55.08 -15.76
CA PHE A 553 15.94 55.31 -15.24
C PHE A 553 16.01 56.38 -14.15
N PHE A 554 15.34 57.51 -14.38
CA PHE A 554 15.24 58.59 -13.40
C PHE A 554 13.82 58.67 -12.86
N ASN A 555 13.66 58.28 -11.60
CA ASN A 555 12.39 58.38 -10.89
C ASN A 555 12.06 59.84 -10.56
N LEU A 556 10.89 60.31 -10.99
CA LEU A 556 10.41 61.67 -10.68
C LEU A 556 9.79 61.79 -9.27
N ASN A 557 9.64 60.68 -8.54
CA ASN A 557 9.05 60.60 -7.21
C ASN A 557 7.60 61.11 -7.12
N ASP A 558 6.87 61.15 -8.24
CA ASP A 558 5.45 61.52 -8.29
C ASP A 558 4.52 60.29 -8.35
N GLY A 559 5.09 59.07 -8.32
CA GLY A 559 4.36 57.80 -8.40
C GLY A 559 3.73 57.51 -9.77
N LYS A 560 3.88 58.40 -10.76
CA LYS A 560 3.17 58.34 -12.04
C LYS A 560 4.10 58.24 -13.24
N ARG A 561 5.29 58.81 -13.15
CA ARG A 561 6.18 58.97 -14.30
C ARG A 561 7.65 58.75 -13.94
N ALA A 562 8.45 58.47 -14.96
CA ALA A 562 9.90 58.46 -14.91
C ALA A 562 10.49 59.08 -16.18
N ILE A 563 11.72 59.58 -16.09
CA ILE A 563 12.50 59.97 -17.26
C ILE A 563 13.41 58.80 -17.63
N ILE A 564 13.35 58.39 -18.89
CA ILE A 564 14.23 57.38 -19.47
C ILE A 564 15.21 58.10 -20.36
N THR A 565 16.49 57.97 -20.04
CA THR A 565 17.58 58.61 -20.78
C THR A 565 18.41 57.54 -21.46
N ALA A 566 18.62 57.66 -22.77
CA ALA A 566 19.59 56.86 -23.49
C ALA A 566 20.87 57.67 -23.69
N ASP A 567 22.00 56.99 -23.49
CA ASP A 567 23.35 57.53 -23.53
C ASP A 567 24.20 56.62 -24.43
N GLN A 568 25.04 57.23 -25.26
CA GLN A 568 25.75 56.57 -26.34
C GLN A 568 27.20 57.00 -26.35
N SER A 569 28.11 56.05 -26.47
CA SER A 569 29.50 56.38 -26.79
C SER A 569 29.58 56.95 -28.20
N ALA A 570 30.56 57.84 -28.45
CA ALA A 570 30.73 58.54 -29.73
C ALA A 570 30.76 57.64 -30.99
N ASN A 571 31.13 56.36 -30.85
CA ASN A 571 31.09 55.38 -31.94
C ASN A 571 29.70 54.75 -32.20
N SER A 572 28.66 55.22 -31.52
CA SER A 572 27.27 54.76 -31.61
C SER A 572 26.29 55.90 -31.98
N GLU A 573 26.80 57.10 -32.29
CA GLU A 573 26.00 58.28 -32.65
C GLU A 573 25.07 57.98 -33.83
N GLY A 574 23.76 58.15 -33.61
CA GLY A 574 22.72 57.98 -34.64
C GLY A 574 21.97 56.65 -34.61
N VAL A 575 22.39 55.68 -33.79
CA VAL A 575 21.62 54.46 -33.56
C VAL A 575 20.47 54.78 -32.61
N LYS A 576 19.22 54.48 -32.96
CA LYS A 576 18.08 54.64 -32.05
C LYS A 576 17.48 53.30 -31.70
N ALA A 577 16.95 53.17 -30.50
CA ALA A 577 16.20 51.99 -30.09
C ALA A 577 15.08 52.37 -29.12
N PHE A 578 14.04 51.55 -29.10
CA PHE A 578 13.14 51.53 -27.96
C PHE A 578 13.93 51.14 -26.71
N ILE A 579 13.68 51.86 -25.62
CA ILE A 579 14.29 51.54 -24.34
C ILE A 579 13.26 50.79 -23.51
N PHE A 580 13.56 49.54 -23.17
CA PHE A 580 12.79 48.80 -22.18
C PHE A 580 13.10 49.37 -20.80
N TRP A 581 12.08 49.59 -19.99
CA TRP A 581 12.23 50.00 -18.62
C TRP A 581 11.40 49.12 -17.70
N TRP A 582 11.87 49.00 -16.46
CA TRP A 582 11.19 48.31 -15.38
C TRP A 582 11.29 49.14 -14.11
N ALA A 583 10.20 49.24 -13.36
CA ALA A 583 10.09 50.04 -12.15
C ALA A 583 9.44 49.26 -11.01
N MET A 584 9.83 49.57 -9.78
CA MET A 584 9.29 48.97 -8.56
C MET A 584 8.84 50.05 -7.58
N GLY A 585 7.73 49.80 -6.87
CA GLY A 585 7.19 50.72 -5.88
C GLY A 585 5.99 50.13 -5.13
N ILE A 586 5.32 50.93 -4.30
CA ILE A 586 4.11 50.57 -3.55
C ILE A 586 3.05 51.66 -3.61
#